data_AF-A0A6B2CTX0-F1
#
_entry.id   AF-A0A6B2CTX0-F1
#
_cell.length_a   1.000
_cell.length_b   1.000
_cell.length_c   1.000
_cell.angle_alpha   90.00
_cell.angle_beta   90.00
_cell.angle_gamma   90.00
#
_symmetry.space_group_name_H-M   'P 1'
#
loop_
_entity.id
_entity.type
_entity.pdbx_description
1 polymer ?
#
loop_
_entity_poly.entity_id
_entity_poly.type
_entity_poly.pdbx_seq_one_letter_code
_entity_poly.pdbx_strand_id
1 'polypeptide(L)'
;MSTWGTRWVWLASLMLAASALAYVGWIPPHVALVQAYPLNATHFTTYVNNSMIYIVQAGLSYNGAAAETQAIMQYLYAQCKYVAVDVLNATQISDNQQLWLADVYCSSDGTQWLWLRWLPLRFAAYSGYVQFVNATNATAVTPVGTFTNYIPAGWYLDPATKTVFMVPGANLTLLAYVDSLSAQLKALKAELDKSKANASQAASLIAKLEAQVAALDAQRRALEEALRRRESVVAALQANLRAAQAENDRLKAQLAQLAAENDQLKAKLASMNETLARLNAQLSSLKAQLAVQPTGGEETGIDPLIYILPAALAGVIIALVIYRKKKAEE
;
A
#
# COMPACT_ATOMS: atom_id res chain seq x y z
N MET A 1 -34.97 -29.68 13.10
CA MET A 1 -34.55 -29.35 11.72
C MET A 1 -33.06 -29.69 11.63
N SER A 2 -32.68 -30.89 11.20
CA SER A 2 -32.42 -31.24 9.78
C SER A 2 -31.49 -30.19 9.14
N THR A 3 -30.31 -30.48 8.60
CA THR A 3 -29.79 -31.70 7.97
C THR A 3 -28.37 -31.37 7.46
N TRP A 4 -27.46 -32.36 7.51
CA TRP A 4 -26.28 -32.55 6.62
C TRP A 4 -25.04 -31.69 6.92
N GLY A 5 -23.82 -32.20 7.09
CA GLY A 5 -23.26 -33.50 6.74
C GLY A 5 -22.52 -33.43 5.42
N THR A 6 -21.24 -33.04 5.43
CA THR A 6 -20.30 -33.43 4.36
C THR A 6 -18.85 -33.44 4.85
N ARG A 7 -18.36 -34.65 5.10
CA ARG A 7 -16.94 -34.99 5.21
C ARG A 7 -16.27 -34.67 3.88
N TRP A 8 -15.25 -33.82 3.88
CA TRP A 8 -14.37 -33.68 2.73
C TRP A 8 -13.26 -34.72 2.84
N VAL A 9 -13.49 -35.85 2.19
CA VAL A 9 -12.47 -36.79 1.74
C VAL A 9 -12.31 -36.56 0.25
N TRP A 10 -11.20 -35.96 -0.14
CA TRP A 10 -10.59 -35.98 -1.46
C TRP A 10 -9.15 -35.51 -1.22
N LEU A 11 -8.09 -36.08 -1.77
CA LEU A 11 -7.85 -37.20 -2.65
C LEU A 11 -6.33 -37.31 -2.61
N ALA A 12 -5.79 -38.51 -2.77
CA ALA A 12 -4.38 -38.73 -2.98
C ALA A 12 -3.80 -37.65 -3.91
N SER A 13 -2.93 -36.79 -3.35
CA SER A 13 -1.98 -36.05 -4.17
C SER A 13 -1.15 -37.11 -4.85
N LEU A 14 -1.53 -37.41 -6.09
CA LEU A 14 -0.70 -38.10 -7.05
C LEU A 14 0.70 -37.54 -6.89
N MET A 15 1.63 -38.43 -6.54
CA MET A 15 3.03 -38.24 -6.82
C MET A 15 3.12 -37.98 -8.33
N LEU A 16 3.02 -36.71 -8.74
CA LEU A 16 3.70 -36.20 -9.90
C LEU A 16 5.16 -36.41 -9.57
N ALA A 17 5.64 -37.62 -9.85
CA ALA A 17 7.04 -37.89 -10.02
C ALA A 17 7.55 -36.74 -10.88
N ALA A 18 8.42 -35.92 -10.29
CA ALA A 18 9.10 -34.85 -10.98
C ALA A 18 9.69 -35.48 -12.24
N SER A 19 9.03 -35.26 -13.37
CA SER A 19 9.55 -35.67 -14.66
C SER A 19 10.74 -34.75 -14.86
N ALA A 20 11.92 -35.22 -14.47
CA ALA A 20 13.14 -34.83 -15.12
C ALA A 20 12.82 -34.78 -16.62
N LEU A 21 13.10 -33.65 -17.26
CA LEU A 21 12.85 -33.34 -18.68
C LEU A 21 13.10 -34.57 -19.56
N ALA A 22 12.06 -35.38 -19.77
CA ALA A 22 12.18 -36.65 -20.44
C ALA A 22 11.65 -36.47 -21.85
N TYR A 23 12.49 -36.81 -22.83
CA TYR A 23 12.11 -36.77 -24.22
C TYR A 23 11.05 -37.84 -24.50
N VAL A 24 10.07 -37.52 -25.33
CA VAL A 24 8.97 -38.43 -25.63
C VAL A 24 9.12 -38.94 -27.06
N GLY A 25 8.98 -40.26 -27.26
CA GLY A 25 9.00 -40.86 -28.61
C GLY A 25 7.98 -40.19 -29.54
N TRP A 26 8.45 -39.76 -30.70
CA TRP A 26 7.71 -38.90 -31.62
C TRP A 26 7.89 -39.33 -33.08
N ILE A 27 7.24 -38.60 -33.99
CA ILE A 27 7.32 -38.78 -35.43
C ILE A 27 8.19 -37.73 -36.12
N PRO A 28 8.77 -38.04 -37.30
CA PRO A 28 9.44 -37.03 -38.11
C PRO A 28 8.49 -35.89 -38.51
N PRO A 29 8.96 -34.63 -38.63
CA PRO A 29 8.11 -33.49 -39.01
C PRO A 29 7.47 -33.61 -40.41
N HIS A 30 8.07 -34.38 -41.30
CA HIS A 30 7.64 -34.54 -42.70
C HIS A 30 6.74 -35.76 -42.95
N VAL A 31 6.45 -36.56 -41.92
CA VAL A 31 5.71 -37.82 -42.10
C VAL A 31 4.23 -37.58 -42.40
N ALA A 32 3.64 -38.45 -43.23
CA ALA A 32 2.21 -38.40 -43.53
C ALA A 32 1.40 -39.28 -42.56
N LEU A 33 0.32 -38.73 -42.01
CA LEU A 33 -0.70 -39.52 -41.31
C LEU A 33 -1.56 -40.27 -42.32
N VAL A 34 -1.72 -41.58 -42.11
CA VAL A 34 -2.46 -42.46 -43.01
C VAL A 34 -3.44 -43.34 -42.23
N GLN A 35 -4.58 -43.64 -42.84
CA GLN A 35 -5.54 -44.61 -42.31
C GLN A 35 -5.09 -46.03 -42.71
N ALA A 36 -3.98 -46.46 -42.16
CA ALA A 36 -3.43 -47.80 -42.38
C ALA A 36 -3.78 -48.72 -41.21
N TYR A 37 -4.02 -49.99 -41.53
CA TYR A 37 -4.40 -51.01 -40.55
C TYR A 37 -3.36 -52.14 -40.55
N PRO A 38 -3.01 -52.71 -39.38
CA PRO A 38 -2.12 -53.86 -39.32
C PRO A 38 -2.72 -55.05 -40.09
N LEU A 39 -1.97 -55.59 -41.05
CA LEU A 39 -2.32 -56.82 -41.77
C LEU A 39 -1.64 -58.03 -41.12
N ASN A 40 -0.36 -57.88 -40.75
CA ASN A 40 0.41 -58.86 -40.00
C ASN A 40 1.45 -58.14 -39.11
N ALA A 41 2.37 -58.90 -38.49
CA ALA A 41 3.36 -58.37 -37.54
C ALA A 41 4.27 -57.25 -38.10
N THR A 42 4.48 -57.15 -39.41
CA THR A 42 5.34 -56.13 -40.04
C THR A 42 4.70 -55.40 -41.21
N HIS A 43 3.49 -55.80 -41.62
CA HIS A 43 2.80 -55.29 -42.79
C HIS A 43 1.51 -54.60 -42.41
N PHE A 44 1.22 -53.52 -43.11
CA PHE A 44 0.02 -52.72 -43.00
C PHE A 44 -0.63 -52.60 -44.37
N THR A 45 -1.90 -52.24 -44.39
CA THR A 45 -2.60 -51.93 -45.64
C THR A 45 -3.45 -50.69 -45.51
N THR A 46 -3.56 -49.94 -46.60
CA THR A 46 -4.45 -48.79 -46.73
C THR A 46 -4.96 -48.69 -48.16
N TYR A 47 -6.00 -47.87 -48.37
CA TYR A 47 -6.52 -47.56 -49.69
C TYR A 47 -6.35 -46.08 -49.96
N VAL A 48 -5.70 -45.75 -51.06
CA VAL A 48 -5.53 -44.37 -51.53
C VAL A 48 -5.91 -44.32 -53.00
N ASN A 49 -6.81 -43.39 -53.36
CA ASN A 49 -7.25 -43.17 -54.74
C ASN A 49 -7.70 -44.45 -55.47
N ASN A 50 -8.45 -45.31 -54.78
CA ASN A 50 -8.96 -46.58 -55.31
C ASN A 50 -7.87 -47.63 -55.61
N SER A 51 -6.63 -47.39 -55.18
CA SER A 51 -5.52 -48.34 -55.21
C SER A 51 -5.25 -48.88 -53.81
N MET A 52 -4.99 -50.18 -53.73
CA MET A 52 -4.59 -50.85 -52.50
C MET A 52 -3.08 -50.69 -52.30
N ILE A 53 -2.69 -50.21 -51.13
CA ILE A 53 -1.29 -50.03 -50.77
C ILE A 53 -0.95 -51.05 -49.68
N TYR A 54 0.09 -51.83 -49.93
CA TYR A 54 0.75 -52.68 -48.96
C TYR A 54 1.96 -51.95 -48.41
N ILE A 55 2.00 -51.74 -47.10
CA ILE A 55 3.07 -51.02 -46.43
C ILE A 55 3.88 -52.02 -45.62
N VAL A 56 5.19 -52.02 -45.81
CA VAL A 56 6.13 -52.91 -45.13
C VAL A 56 7.08 -52.08 -44.30
N GLN A 57 7.16 -52.37 -43.00
CA GLN A 57 8.16 -51.76 -42.13
C GLN A 57 9.57 -52.15 -42.59
N ALA A 58 10.38 -51.16 -42.95
CA ALA A 58 11.75 -51.35 -43.37
C ALA A 58 12.65 -51.82 -42.21
N GLY A 59 13.56 -52.74 -42.50
CA GLY A 59 14.59 -53.19 -41.54
C GLY A 59 14.06 -53.94 -40.32
N LEU A 60 12.83 -54.46 -40.40
CA LEU A 60 12.20 -55.24 -39.35
C LEU A 60 11.69 -56.58 -39.92
N SER A 61 12.04 -57.66 -39.26
CA SER A 61 11.57 -59.00 -39.58
C SER A 61 10.91 -59.63 -38.35
N TYR A 62 10.01 -60.58 -38.59
CA TYR A 62 9.26 -61.27 -37.55
C TYR A 62 9.39 -62.78 -37.75
N ASN A 63 9.86 -63.47 -36.71
CA ASN A 63 10.11 -64.92 -36.69
C ASN A 63 9.53 -65.53 -35.40
N GLY A 64 8.25 -65.31 -35.13
CA GLY A 64 7.59 -65.85 -33.93
C GLY A 64 6.62 -66.99 -34.23
N ALA A 65 6.29 -67.76 -33.20
CA ALA A 65 5.27 -68.80 -33.27
C ALA A 65 3.85 -68.19 -33.35
N ALA A 66 2.87 -68.98 -33.79
CA ALA A 66 1.49 -68.51 -33.94
C ALA A 66 0.88 -67.88 -32.66
N ALA A 67 1.22 -68.42 -31.49
CA ALA A 67 0.79 -67.87 -30.20
C ALA A 67 1.38 -66.47 -29.93
N GLU A 68 2.65 -66.25 -30.28
CA GLU A 68 3.29 -64.93 -30.16
C GLU A 68 2.69 -63.94 -31.16
N THR A 69 2.33 -64.41 -32.37
CA THR A 69 1.68 -63.58 -33.39
C THR A 69 0.39 -62.99 -32.85
N GLN A 70 -0.43 -63.78 -32.14
CA GLN A 70 -1.69 -63.29 -31.58
C GLN A 70 -1.47 -62.16 -30.55
N ALA A 71 -0.53 -62.33 -29.63
CA ALA A 71 -0.22 -61.31 -28.61
C ALA A 71 0.35 -60.02 -29.24
N ILE A 72 1.22 -60.16 -30.24
CA ILE A 72 1.81 -59.03 -30.97
C ILE A 72 0.76 -58.27 -31.77
N MET A 73 -0.13 -58.97 -32.48
CA MET A 73 -1.20 -58.31 -33.21
C MET A 73 -2.14 -57.55 -32.27
N GLN A 74 -2.45 -58.09 -31.09
CA GLN A 74 -3.21 -57.36 -30.07
C GLN A 74 -2.50 -56.08 -29.63
N TYR A 75 -1.18 -56.14 -29.40
CA TYR A 75 -0.39 -54.96 -29.08
C TYR A 75 -0.41 -53.93 -30.22
N LEU A 76 -0.20 -54.35 -31.46
CA LEU A 76 -0.24 -53.46 -32.63
C LEU A 76 -1.62 -52.82 -32.81
N TYR A 77 -2.72 -53.57 -32.66
CA TYR A 77 -4.06 -52.98 -32.73
C TYR A 77 -4.31 -51.93 -31.64
N ALA A 78 -3.76 -52.14 -30.44
CA ALA A 78 -3.88 -51.16 -29.36
C ALA A 78 -3.02 -49.92 -29.58
N GLN A 79 -1.81 -50.07 -30.15
CA GLN A 79 -0.87 -48.99 -30.36
C GLN A 79 -1.06 -48.24 -31.68
N CYS A 80 -1.61 -48.87 -32.71
CA CYS A 80 -1.71 -48.33 -34.07
C CYS A 80 -3.11 -47.81 -34.38
N LYS A 81 -3.70 -47.02 -33.47
CA LYS A 81 -4.97 -46.32 -33.73
C LYS A 81 -4.76 -45.17 -34.72
N TYR A 82 -3.65 -44.47 -34.57
CA TYR A 82 -3.12 -43.51 -35.53
C TYR A 82 -1.84 -44.10 -36.12
N VAL A 83 -1.71 -44.02 -37.44
CA VAL A 83 -0.54 -44.51 -38.16
C VAL A 83 0.06 -43.37 -38.98
N ALA A 84 1.37 -43.20 -38.87
CA ALA A 84 2.14 -42.30 -39.70
C ALA A 84 3.19 -43.10 -40.46
N VAL A 85 3.40 -42.77 -41.73
CA VAL A 85 4.26 -43.55 -42.63
C VAL A 85 5.21 -42.62 -43.37
N ASP A 86 6.51 -42.89 -43.23
CA ASP A 86 7.58 -42.25 -43.98
C ASP A 86 8.03 -43.19 -45.11
N VAL A 87 7.58 -42.89 -46.33
CA VAL A 87 7.76 -43.78 -47.49
C VAL A 87 9.18 -43.67 -48.01
N LEU A 88 9.94 -44.76 -47.89
CA LEU A 88 11.33 -44.84 -48.36
C LEU A 88 11.40 -45.23 -49.83
N ASN A 89 10.55 -46.17 -50.24
CA ASN A 89 10.44 -46.60 -51.63
C ASN A 89 9.01 -47.07 -51.93
N ALA A 90 8.51 -46.74 -53.11
CA ALA A 90 7.19 -47.16 -53.59
C ALA A 90 7.36 -47.90 -54.92
N THR A 91 6.78 -49.10 -55.00
CA THR A 91 6.83 -49.96 -56.19
C THR A 91 5.42 -50.30 -56.65
N GLN A 92 5.16 -50.16 -57.95
CA GLN A 92 3.89 -50.54 -58.54
C GLN A 92 3.88 -52.06 -58.76
N ILE A 93 2.87 -52.76 -58.22
CA ILE A 93 2.70 -54.21 -58.42
C ILE A 93 1.76 -54.47 -59.61
N SER A 94 0.66 -53.71 -59.69
CA SER A 94 -0.33 -53.74 -60.78
C SER A 94 -1.03 -52.38 -60.88
N ASP A 95 -1.94 -52.21 -61.84
CA ASP A 95 -2.64 -50.92 -62.08
C ASP A 95 -3.25 -50.32 -60.80
N ASN A 96 -3.77 -51.16 -59.89
CA ASN A 96 -4.43 -50.74 -58.65
C ASN A 96 -3.73 -51.23 -57.37
N GLN A 97 -2.48 -51.69 -57.44
CA GLN A 97 -1.73 -52.17 -56.26
C GLN A 97 -0.32 -51.62 -56.20
N GLN A 98 0.07 -51.14 -55.02
CA GLN A 98 1.40 -50.63 -54.72
C GLN A 98 1.98 -51.28 -53.46
N LEU A 99 3.30 -51.44 -53.45
CA LEU A 99 4.08 -51.85 -52.28
C LEU A 99 4.97 -50.69 -51.84
N TRP A 100 4.77 -50.23 -50.61
CA TRP A 100 5.57 -49.19 -49.97
C TRP A 100 6.49 -49.84 -48.94
N LEU A 101 7.79 -49.69 -49.14
CA LEU A 101 8.77 -49.91 -48.09
C LEU A 101 8.91 -48.61 -47.31
N ALA A 102 8.65 -48.64 -46.01
CA ALA A 102 8.50 -47.42 -45.22
C ALA A 102 8.95 -47.57 -43.76
N ASP A 103 9.19 -46.45 -43.11
CA ASP A 103 9.19 -46.37 -41.65
C ASP A 103 7.78 -46.06 -41.15
N VAL A 104 7.27 -46.92 -40.27
CA VAL A 104 5.92 -46.89 -39.75
C VAL A 104 5.97 -46.50 -38.27
N TYR A 105 5.13 -45.54 -37.94
CA TYR A 105 4.96 -45.02 -36.59
C TYR A 105 3.50 -45.18 -36.18
N CYS A 106 3.28 -45.63 -34.95
CA CYS A 106 1.96 -45.89 -34.41
C CYS A 106 1.73 -45.07 -33.15
N SER A 107 0.51 -44.60 -32.93
CA SER A 107 0.10 -44.00 -31.66
C SER A 107 -1.31 -44.41 -31.26
N SER A 108 -1.51 -44.66 -29.98
CA SER A 108 -2.83 -44.97 -29.41
C SER A 108 -3.70 -43.72 -29.26
N ASP A 109 -3.07 -42.56 -28.99
CA ASP A 109 -3.76 -41.31 -28.64
C ASP A 109 -3.18 -40.05 -29.31
N GLY A 110 -2.06 -40.17 -30.04
CA GLY A 110 -1.36 -39.08 -30.72
C GLY A 110 -0.34 -38.34 -29.84
N THR A 111 -0.20 -38.69 -28.56
CA THR A 111 0.69 -37.99 -27.60
C THR A 111 2.08 -38.62 -27.49
N GLN A 112 2.21 -39.88 -27.92
CA GLN A 112 3.47 -40.60 -27.95
C GLN A 112 3.44 -41.60 -29.10
N TRP A 113 4.54 -41.68 -29.84
CA TRP A 113 4.61 -42.49 -31.05
C TRP A 113 5.61 -43.64 -30.90
N LEU A 114 5.15 -44.83 -31.27
CA LEU A 114 5.90 -46.06 -31.39
C LEU A 114 6.48 -46.12 -32.80
N TRP A 115 7.79 -46.00 -32.94
CA TRP A 115 8.47 -46.44 -34.16
C TRP A 115 8.54 -47.96 -34.17
N LEU A 116 8.02 -48.64 -35.21
CA LEU A 116 7.97 -50.11 -35.20
C LEU A 116 9.36 -50.76 -35.16
N ARG A 117 10.42 -50.06 -35.58
CA ARG A 117 11.80 -50.55 -35.42
C ARG A 117 12.22 -50.75 -33.96
N TRP A 118 11.48 -50.21 -33.00
CA TRP A 118 11.71 -50.44 -31.57
C TRP A 118 11.10 -51.75 -31.05
N LEU A 119 10.27 -52.45 -31.82
CA LEU A 119 9.64 -53.70 -31.39
C LEU A 119 10.62 -54.79 -30.91
N PRO A 120 11.83 -54.96 -31.49
CA PRO A 120 12.84 -55.90 -30.95
C PRO A 120 13.24 -55.61 -29.50
N LEU A 121 13.07 -54.37 -29.01
CA LEU A 121 13.36 -54.00 -27.63
C LEU A 121 12.31 -54.52 -26.64
N ARG A 122 11.13 -54.92 -27.14
CA ARG A 122 10.00 -55.39 -26.33
C ARG A 122 9.69 -56.87 -26.56
N PHE A 123 9.90 -57.36 -27.78
CA PHE A 123 9.48 -58.69 -28.20
C PHE A 123 10.62 -59.41 -28.93
N ALA A 124 11.07 -60.53 -28.36
CA ALA A 124 12.18 -61.32 -28.90
C ALA A 124 11.88 -61.92 -30.28
N ALA A 125 10.60 -62.09 -30.63
CA ALA A 125 10.18 -62.61 -31.93
C ALA A 125 10.46 -61.63 -33.10
N TYR A 126 10.76 -60.36 -32.82
CA TYR A 126 11.20 -59.41 -33.83
C TYR A 126 12.72 -59.37 -33.93
N SER A 127 13.21 -59.29 -35.16
CA SER A 127 14.63 -59.13 -35.47
C SER A 127 14.83 -57.89 -36.33
N GLY A 128 15.67 -56.98 -35.83
CA GLY A 128 16.00 -55.72 -36.49
C GLY A 128 17.07 -54.96 -35.69
N TYR A 129 17.91 -54.19 -36.37
CA TYR A 129 18.96 -53.41 -35.71
C TYR A 129 18.37 -52.11 -35.12
N VAL A 130 18.58 -51.91 -33.82
CA VAL A 130 18.28 -50.66 -33.11
C VAL A 130 19.59 -50.07 -32.59
N GLN A 131 19.99 -48.94 -33.15
CA GLN A 131 21.14 -48.20 -32.68
C GLN A 131 20.83 -47.53 -31.34
N PHE A 132 21.83 -47.43 -30.46
CA PHE A 132 21.75 -46.67 -29.21
C PHE A 132 22.80 -45.57 -29.18
N VAL A 133 22.48 -44.48 -28.51
CA VAL A 133 23.38 -43.34 -28.29
C VAL A 133 23.57 -43.14 -26.80
N ASN A 134 24.83 -42.97 -26.36
CA ASN A 134 25.13 -42.54 -25.00
C ASN A 134 24.67 -41.10 -24.82
N ALA A 135 23.71 -40.91 -23.93
CA ALA A 135 23.03 -39.66 -23.66
C ALA A 135 23.01 -39.44 -22.15
N THR A 136 24.19 -39.15 -21.58
CA THR A 136 24.38 -39.00 -20.13
C THR A 136 23.39 -37.99 -19.55
N ASN A 137 22.70 -38.37 -18.48
CA ASN A 137 21.66 -37.59 -17.80
C ASN A 137 20.41 -37.27 -18.64
N ALA A 138 20.21 -37.92 -19.78
CA ALA A 138 18.98 -37.83 -20.55
C ALA A 138 18.10 -39.06 -20.32
N THR A 139 16.79 -38.85 -20.34
CA THR A 139 15.77 -39.92 -20.29
C THR A 139 14.85 -39.78 -21.49
N ALA A 140 14.57 -40.88 -22.17
CA ALA A 140 13.57 -40.98 -23.23
C ALA A 140 12.46 -41.95 -22.83
N VAL A 141 11.21 -41.50 -22.92
CA VAL A 141 10.03 -42.33 -22.69
C VAL A 141 9.46 -42.71 -24.05
N THR A 142 9.30 -44.01 -24.29
CA THR A 142 8.74 -44.58 -25.53
C THR A 142 7.64 -45.59 -25.20
N PRO A 143 6.76 -45.96 -26.16
CA PRO A 143 5.76 -47.00 -25.94
C PRO A 143 6.34 -48.41 -25.69
N VAL A 144 7.63 -48.62 -25.96
CA VAL A 144 8.33 -49.88 -25.65
C VAL A 144 9.06 -49.86 -24.31
N GLY A 145 9.19 -48.70 -23.68
CA GLY A 145 9.88 -48.57 -22.39
C GLY A 145 10.50 -47.19 -22.18
N THR A 146 11.06 -47.00 -20.99
CA THR A 146 11.81 -45.81 -20.60
C THR A 146 13.31 -46.12 -20.62
N PHE A 147 14.08 -45.27 -21.29
CA PHE A 147 15.52 -45.44 -21.50
C PHE A 147 16.26 -44.26 -20.88
N THR A 148 17.22 -44.53 -20.01
CA THR A 148 18.03 -43.50 -19.32
C THR A 148 19.50 -43.72 -19.63
N ASN A 149 20.25 -42.64 -19.87
CA ASN A 149 21.68 -42.64 -20.25
C ASN A 149 22.03 -43.30 -21.59
N TYR A 150 21.21 -44.21 -22.10
CA TYR A 150 21.38 -44.89 -23.39
C TYR A 150 20.06 -44.89 -24.13
N ILE A 151 19.90 -43.99 -25.09
CA ILE A 151 18.62 -43.75 -25.76
C ILE A 151 18.65 -44.44 -27.14
N PRO A 152 17.60 -45.21 -27.52
CA PRO A 152 17.54 -45.80 -28.85
C PRO A 152 17.40 -44.72 -29.91
N ALA A 153 17.92 -44.98 -31.10
CA ALA A 153 17.75 -44.10 -32.24
C ALA A 153 16.27 -43.93 -32.58
N GLY A 154 15.88 -42.74 -33.04
CA GLY A 154 14.52 -42.41 -33.43
C GLY A 154 14.24 -40.92 -33.27
N TRP A 155 12.96 -40.57 -33.42
CA TRP A 155 12.48 -39.21 -33.30
C TRP A 155 11.90 -38.96 -31.92
N TYR A 156 12.19 -37.78 -31.38
CA TYR A 156 11.81 -37.39 -30.04
C TYR A 156 11.29 -35.96 -30.01
N LEU A 157 10.33 -35.72 -29.12
CA LEU A 157 9.81 -34.41 -28.76
C LEU A 157 10.36 -34.03 -27.38
N ASP A 158 10.94 -32.84 -27.26
CA ASP A 158 11.16 -32.21 -25.97
C ASP A 158 9.87 -31.51 -25.48
N PRO A 159 9.25 -31.97 -24.38
CA PRO A 159 8.04 -31.34 -23.86
C PRO A 159 8.23 -29.89 -23.41
N ALA A 160 9.44 -29.47 -23.04
CA ALA A 160 9.73 -28.12 -22.56
C ALA A 160 9.80 -27.10 -23.70
N THR A 161 10.60 -27.38 -24.72
CA THR A 161 10.76 -26.48 -25.88
C THR A 161 9.79 -26.72 -27.02
N LYS A 162 9.09 -27.86 -27.02
CA LYS A 162 8.26 -28.35 -28.14
C LYS A 162 9.06 -28.61 -29.42
N THR A 163 10.36 -28.82 -29.30
CA THR A 163 11.23 -29.14 -30.44
C THR A 163 11.21 -30.63 -30.74
N VAL A 164 11.17 -30.97 -32.03
CA VAL A 164 11.27 -32.34 -32.52
C VAL A 164 12.66 -32.56 -33.10
N PHE A 165 13.33 -33.63 -32.69
CA PHE A 165 14.70 -33.93 -33.11
C PHE A 165 14.94 -35.44 -33.26
N MET A 166 15.97 -35.79 -34.03
CA MET A 166 16.36 -37.18 -34.30
C MET A 166 17.61 -37.58 -33.50
N VAL A 167 17.64 -38.82 -33.03
CA VAL A 167 18.80 -39.47 -32.41
C VAL A 167 19.19 -40.69 -33.26
N PRO A 168 20.47 -40.92 -33.60
CA PRO A 168 21.54 -39.92 -33.59
C PRO A 168 21.24 -38.79 -34.58
N GLY A 169 21.67 -37.56 -34.26
CA GLY A 169 21.44 -36.38 -35.11
C GLY A 169 21.38 -35.08 -34.31
N ALA A 170 20.91 -35.13 -33.06
CA ALA A 170 20.86 -34.01 -32.14
C ALA A 170 21.99 -34.04 -31.09
N ASN A 171 22.52 -32.86 -30.72
CA ASN A 171 23.42 -32.71 -29.58
C ASN A 171 22.60 -32.47 -28.30
N LEU A 172 22.27 -33.57 -27.60
CA LEU A 172 21.39 -33.55 -26.42
C LEU A 172 21.95 -32.71 -25.26
N THR A 173 23.28 -32.65 -25.12
CA THR A 173 23.93 -31.83 -24.08
C THR A 173 23.71 -30.34 -24.33
N LEU A 174 23.79 -29.91 -25.59
CA LEU A 174 23.56 -28.52 -25.97
C LEU A 174 22.10 -28.12 -25.72
N LEU A 175 21.13 -29.00 -26.04
CA LEU A 175 19.71 -28.74 -25.80
C LEU A 175 19.43 -28.50 -24.31
N ALA A 176 19.90 -29.41 -23.44
CA ALA A 176 19.73 -29.26 -21.99
C ALA A 176 20.37 -27.97 -21.45
N TYR A 177 21.53 -27.57 -22.00
CA TYR A 177 22.18 -26.31 -21.61
C TYR A 177 21.34 -25.08 -22.00
N VAL A 178 20.80 -25.05 -23.22
CA VAL A 178 19.93 -23.96 -23.70
C VAL A 178 18.68 -23.83 -22.84
N ASP A 179 18.08 -24.94 -22.42
CA ASP A 179 16.91 -24.94 -21.52
C ASP A 179 17.23 -24.36 -20.15
N SER A 180 18.38 -24.74 -19.59
CA SER A 180 18.84 -24.21 -18.31
C SER A 180 19.03 -22.69 -18.37
N LEU A 181 19.55 -22.17 -19.48
CA LEU A 181 19.74 -20.74 -19.70
C LEU A 181 18.39 -20.01 -19.85
N SER A 182 17.46 -20.60 -20.61
CA SER A 182 16.11 -20.06 -20.80
C SER A 182 15.34 -19.95 -19.47
N ALA A 183 15.45 -20.97 -18.62
CA ALA A 183 14.85 -20.97 -17.28
C ALA A 183 15.46 -19.88 -16.37
N GLN A 184 16.79 -19.75 -16.37
CA GLN A 184 17.49 -18.70 -15.62
C GLN A 184 17.07 -17.30 -16.07
N LEU A 185 16.94 -17.06 -17.38
CA LEU A 185 16.53 -15.78 -17.94
C LEU A 185 15.10 -15.40 -17.50
N LYS A 186 14.17 -16.36 -17.51
CA LYS A 186 12.80 -16.16 -16.99
C LYS A 186 12.80 -15.80 -15.51
N ALA A 187 13.62 -16.46 -14.69
CA ALA A 187 13.73 -16.15 -13.27
C ALA A 187 14.26 -14.74 -13.01
N LEU A 188 15.34 -14.35 -13.71
CA LEU A 188 15.91 -13.00 -13.63
C LEU A 188 14.91 -11.91 -14.04
N LYS A 189 14.13 -12.16 -15.10
CA LYS A 189 13.08 -11.24 -15.56
C LYS A 189 12.04 -10.99 -14.47
N ALA A 190 11.59 -12.05 -13.77
CA ALA A 190 10.62 -11.94 -12.69
C ALA A 190 11.17 -11.17 -11.48
N GLU A 191 12.45 -11.37 -11.15
CA GLU A 191 13.11 -10.64 -10.06
C GLU A 191 13.27 -9.14 -10.36
N LEU A 192 13.60 -8.80 -11.62
CA LEU A 192 13.66 -7.41 -12.08
C LEU A 192 12.30 -6.70 -11.96
N ASP A 193 11.21 -7.37 -12.37
CA ASP A 193 9.87 -6.82 -12.29
C ASP A 193 9.43 -6.59 -10.83
N LYS A 194 9.80 -7.51 -9.92
CA LYS A 194 9.57 -7.35 -8.47
C LYS A 194 10.36 -6.17 -7.89
N SER A 195 11.63 -6.03 -8.26
CA SER A 195 12.47 -4.91 -7.80
C SER A 195 11.90 -3.56 -8.24
N LYS A 196 11.41 -3.46 -9.48
CA LYS A 196 10.77 -2.25 -10.02
C LYS A 196 9.49 -1.88 -9.24
N ALA A 197 8.67 -2.87 -8.88
CA ALA A 197 7.48 -2.64 -8.06
C ALA A 197 7.85 -2.10 -6.66
N ASN A 198 8.84 -2.68 -6.01
CA ASN A 198 9.32 -2.23 -4.71
C ASN A 198 9.88 -0.79 -4.76
N ALA A 199 10.65 -0.45 -5.79
CA ALA A 199 11.16 0.91 -5.98
C ALA A 199 10.03 1.94 -6.13
N SER A 200 8.96 1.58 -6.85
CA SER A 200 7.78 2.44 -7.02
C SER A 200 7.02 2.65 -5.69
N GLN A 201 6.92 1.61 -4.86
CA GLN A 201 6.33 1.72 -3.53
C GLN A 201 7.16 2.60 -2.60
N ALA A 202 8.49 2.44 -2.62
CA ALA A 202 9.41 3.26 -1.83
C ALA A 202 9.30 4.75 -2.22
N ALA A 203 9.25 5.06 -3.52
CA ALA A 203 9.06 6.43 -4.00
C ALA A 203 7.74 7.04 -3.51
N SER A 204 6.64 6.28 -3.50
CA SER A 204 5.35 6.75 -2.97
C SER A 204 5.40 7.02 -1.46
N LEU A 205 6.11 6.19 -0.70
CA LEU A 205 6.30 6.39 0.75
C LEU A 205 7.13 7.64 1.04
N ILE A 206 8.21 7.86 0.28
CA ILE A 206 9.05 9.06 0.40
C ILE A 206 8.20 10.32 0.17
N ALA A 207 7.42 10.37 -0.90
CA ALA A 207 6.55 11.52 -1.18
C ALA A 207 5.52 11.79 -0.06
N LYS A 208 4.97 10.73 0.56
CA LYS A 208 4.06 10.87 1.71
C LYS A 208 4.77 11.43 2.94
N LEU A 209 5.99 10.96 3.22
CA LEU A 209 6.79 11.43 4.36
C LEU A 209 7.21 12.90 4.17
N GLU A 210 7.62 13.28 2.95
CA GLU A 210 7.93 14.67 2.62
C GLU A 210 6.73 15.60 2.86
N ALA A 211 5.54 15.19 2.45
CA ALA A 211 4.31 15.95 2.70
C ALA A 211 3.99 16.09 4.21
N GLN A 212 4.23 15.03 5.01
CA GLN A 212 4.04 15.09 6.46
C GLN A 212 5.05 16.02 7.13
N VAL A 213 6.31 15.99 6.71
CA VAL A 213 7.36 16.90 7.22
C VAL A 213 6.99 18.36 6.92
N ALA A 214 6.52 18.65 5.71
CA ALA A 214 6.07 20.01 5.34
C ALA A 214 4.88 20.47 6.20
N ALA A 215 3.91 19.60 6.46
CA ALA A 215 2.77 19.90 7.32
C ALA A 215 3.18 20.17 8.77
N LEU A 216 4.11 19.38 9.32
CA LEU A 216 4.64 19.58 10.67
C LEU A 216 5.45 20.88 10.79
N ASP A 217 6.25 21.26 9.78
CA ASP A 217 6.98 22.53 9.79
C ASP A 217 6.01 23.72 9.77
N ALA A 218 4.92 23.64 8.99
CA ALA A 218 3.87 24.66 8.97
C ALA A 218 3.18 24.79 10.34
N GLN A 219 2.86 23.67 10.99
CA GLN A 219 2.31 23.68 12.36
C GLN A 219 3.27 24.32 13.36
N ARG A 220 4.57 23.98 13.30
CA ARG A 220 5.59 24.56 14.19
C ARG A 220 5.61 26.08 14.08
N ARG A 221 5.65 26.61 12.86
CA ARG A 221 5.64 28.07 12.60
C ARG A 221 4.37 28.74 13.14
N ALA A 222 3.21 28.09 12.98
CA ALA A 222 1.96 28.61 13.51
C ALA A 222 1.95 28.68 15.05
N LEU A 223 2.52 27.67 15.72
CA LEU A 223 2.68 27.67 17.18
C LEU A 223 3.67 28.75 17.65
N GLU A 224 4.80 28.92 16.97
CA GLU A 224 5.79 29.97 17.28
C GLU A 224 5.16 31.37 17.21
N GLU A 225 4.35 31.64 16.18
CA GLU A 225 3.64 32.91 16.03
C GLU A 225 2.57 33.11 17.12
N ALA A 226 1.82 32.05 17.47
CA ALA A 226 0.86 32.10 18.56
C ALA A 226 1.53 32.39 19.92
N LEU A 227 2.69 31.81 20.17
CA LEU A 227 3.49 32.07 21.37
C LEU A 227 3.93 33.54 21.45
N ARG A 228 4.48 34.07 20.36
CA ARG A 228 4.90 35.48 20.27
C ARG A 228 3.75 36.45 20.55
N ARG A 229 2.55 36.15 20.03
CA ARG A 229 1.33 36.92 20.33
C ARG A 229 0.98 36.85 21.81
N ARG A 230 1.02 35.67 22.43
CA ARG A 230 0.74 35.50 23.87
C ARG A 230 1.73 36.29 24.73
N GLU A 231 3.02 36.25 24.41
CA GLU A 231 4.04 37.04 25.11
C GLU A 231 3.74 38.54 25.04
N SER A 232 3.34 39.06 23.86
CA SER A 232 2.95 40.47 23.71
C SER A 232 1.73 40.85 24.56
N VAL A 233 0.74 39.97 24.66
CA VAL A 233 -0.46 40.19 25.49
C VAL A 233 -0.08 40.19 26.98
N VAL A 234 0.79 39.28 27.41
CA VAL A 234 1.28 39.24 28.80
C VAL A 234 2.02 40.53 29.14
N ALA A 235 2.90 41.02 28.25
CA ALA A 235 3.61 42.28 28.46
C ALA A 235 2.65 43.48 28.60
N ALA A 236 1.63 43.55 27.74
CA ALA A 236 0.60 44.59 27.80
C ALA A 236 -0.22 44.53 29.10
N LEU A 237 -0.62 43.33 29.54
CA LEU A 237 -1.35 43.14 30.79
C LEU A 237 -0.50 43.52 32.01
N GLN A 238 0.80 43.20 32.01
CA GLN A 238 1.72 43.62 33.07
C GLN A 238 1.85 45.15 33.13
N ALA A 239 1.91 45.83 31.99
CA ALA A 239 1.93 47.29 31.94
C ALA A 239 0.63 47.90 32.51
N ASN A 240 -0.53 47.37 32.12
CA ASN A 240 -1.82 47.80 32.63
C ASN A 240 -1.95 47.59 34.15
N LEU A 241 -1.45 46.46 34.68
CA LEU A 241 -1.46 46.18 36.11
C LEU A 241 -0.64 47.22 36.88
N ARG A 242 0.55 47.59 36.39
CA ARG A 242 1.38 48.63 37.02
C ARG A 242 0.69 49.99 37.00
N ALA A 243 0.03 50.34 35.90
CA ALA A 243 -0.73 51.60 35.81
C ALA A 243 -1.89 51.63 36.80
N ALA A 244 -2.66 50.53 36.91
CA ALA A 244 -3.75 50.43 37.87
C ALA A 244 -3.28 50.49 39.33
N GLN A 245 -2.12 49.88 39.65
CA GLN A 245 -1.50 49.98 40.97
C GLN A 245 -1.13 51.44 41.31
N ALA A 246 -0.49 52.15 40.38
CA ALA A 246 -0.14 53.56 40.58
C ALA A 246 -1.38 54.45 40.80
N GLU A 247 -2.46 54.21 40.06
CA GLU A 247 -3.72 54.93 40.25
C GLU A 247 -4.36 54.62 41.60
N ASN A 248 -4.31 53.35 42.05
CA ASN A 248 -4.81 52.98 43.37
C ASN A 248 -4.05 53.69 44.50
N ASP A 249 -2.73 53.78 44.39
CA ASP A 249 -1.89 54.49 45.37
C ASP A 249 -2.19 56.00 45.38
N ARG A 250 -2.42 56.60 44.21
CA ARG A 250 -2.86 57.99 44.08
C ARG A 250 -4.21 58.23 44.77
N LEU A 251 -5.20 57.38 44.52
CA LEU A 251 -6.52 57.48 45.14
C LEU A 251 -6.46 57.32 46.66
N LYS A 252 -5.62 56.40 47.17
CA LYS A 252 -5.38 56.25 48.61
C LYS A 252 -4.79 57.52 49.23
N ALA A 253 -3.83 58.14 48.56
CA ALA A 253 -3.24 59.40 49.03
C ALA A 253 -4.29 60.53 49.07
N GLN A 254 -5.14 60.64 48.05
CA GLN A 254 -6.25 61.59 48.03
C GLN A 254 -7.27 61.35 49.16
N LEU A 255 -7.62 60.09 49.42
CA LEU A 255 -8.50 59.73 50.53
C LEU A 255 -7.90 60.12 51.89
N ALA A 256 -6.60 59.90 52.09
CA ALA A 256 -5.91 60.29 53.32
C ALA A 256 -5.91 61.82 53.50
N GLN A 257 -5.69 62.59 52.41
CA GLN A 257 -5.76 64.04 52.44
C GLN A 257 -7.18 64.53 52.81
N LEU A 258 -8.21 64.01 52.15
CA LEU A 258 -9.61 64.38 52.43
C LEU A 258 -10.02 64.02 53.87
N ALA A 259 -9.53 62.91 54.41
CA ALA A 259 -9.76 62.54 55.81
C ALA A 259 -9.15 63.57 56.76
N ALA A 260 -7.90 63.99 56.51
CA ALA A 260 -7.24 65.02 57.32
C ALA A 260 -7.96 66.38 57.25
N GLU A 261 -8.41 66.78 56.05
CA GLU A 261 -9.23 67.99 55.86
C GLU A 261 -10.56 67.90 56.62
N ASN A 262 -11.21 66.73 56.62
CA ASN A 262 -12.44 66.50 57.37
C ASN A 262 -12.24 66.66 58.88
N ASP A 263 -11.14 66.11 59.42
CA ASP A 263 -10.82 66.22 60.85
C ASP A 263 -10.50 67.67 61.26
N GLN A 264 -9.79 68.42 60.41
CA GLN A 264 -9.59 69.86 60.62
C GLN A 264 -10.91 70.64 60.63
N LEU A 265 -11.81 70.35 59.69
CA LEU A 265 -13.13 70.98 59.64
C LEU A 265 -13.97 70.64 60.89
N LYS A 266 -13.94 69.39 61.37
CA LYS A 266 -14.59 68.98 62.63
C LYS A 266 -14.03 69.75 63.82
N ALA A 267 -12.71 69.87 63.94
CA ALA A 267 -12.07 70.61 65.01
C ALA A 267 -12.47 72.10 64.98
N LYS A 268 -12.51 72.70 63.80
CA LYS A 268 -12.97 74.08 63.61
C LYS A 268 -14.44 74.26 64.01
N LEU A 269 -15.29 73.28 63.67
CA LEU A 269 -16.71 73.29 64.04
C LEU A 269 -16.89 73.18 65.56
N ALA A 270 -16.11 72.32 66.24
CA ALA A 270 -16.11 72.22 67.69
C ALA A 270 -15.69 73.54 68.36
N SER A 271 -14.62 74.18 67.87
CA SER A 271 -14.16 75.49 68.36
C SER A 271 -15.20 76.60 68.16
N MET A 272 -15.85 76.64 66.99
CA MET A 272 -16.97 77.57 66.75
C MET A 272 -18.13 77.32 67.70
N ASN A 273 -18.45 76.06 67.99
CA ASN A 273 -19.52 75.69 68.92
C ASN A 273 -19.20 76.11 70.37
N GLU A 274 -17.96 75.93 70.83
CA GLU A 274 -17.50 76.46 72.12
C GLU A 274 -17.59 77.99 72.18
N THR A 275 -17.23 78.67 71.09
CA THR A 275 -17.31 80.12 70.98
C THR A 275 -18.76 80.58 71.09
N LEU A 276 -19.70 79.90 70.40
CA LEU A 276 -21.14 80.14 70.53
C LEU A 276 -21.62 79.90 71.95
N ALA A 277 -21.20 78.82 72.62
CA ALA A 277 -21.56 78.56 74.01
C ALA A 277 -21.07 79.68 74.95
N ARG A 278 -19.83 80.17 74.77
CA ARG A 278 -19.29 81.31 75.52
C ARG A 278 -20.07 82.59 75.27
N LEU A 279 -20.34 82.93 74.01
CA LEU A 279 -21.14 84.09 73.63
C LEU A 279 -22.55 84.01 74.24
N ASN A 280 -23.16 82.83 74.23
CA ASN A 280 -24.49 82.61 74.81
C ASN A 280 -24.48 82.75 76.35
N ALA A 281 -23.43 82.26 77.01
CA ALA A 281 -23.22 82.46 78.44
C ALA A 281 -22.99 83.94 78.79
N GLN A 282 -22.21 84.66 77.97
CA GLN A 282 -22.03 86.11 78.10
C GLN A 282 -23.36 86.86 77.91
N LEU A 283 -24.16 86.52 76.90
CA LEU A 283 -25.49 87.09 76.69
C LEU A 283 -26.42 86.83 77.88
N SER A 284 -26.37 85.62 78.44
CA SER A 284 -27.15 85.26 79.63
C SER A 284 -26.70 86.06 80.86
N SER A 285 -25.38 86.25 81.04
CA SER A 285 -24.80 87.11 82.08
C SER A 285 -25.20 88.58 81.88
N LEU A 286 -25.15 89.10 80.65
CA LEU A 286 -25.54 90.47 80.34
C LEU A 286 -27.04 90.68 80.59
N LYS A 287 -27.90 89.72 80.24
CA LYS A 287 -29.33 89.71 80.61
C LYS A 287 -29.52 89.69 82.12
N ALA A 288 -28.74 88.90 82.85
CA ALA A 288 -28.78 88.87 84.31
C ALA A 288 -28.30 90.20 84.93
N GLN A 289 -27.30 90.86 84.34
CA GLN A 289 -26.84 92.19 84.75
C GLN A 289 -27.88 93.27 84.46
N LEU A 290 -28.55 93.23 83.30
CA LEU A 290 -29.70 94.09 82.99
C LEU A 290 -30.88 93.85 83.95
N ALA A 291 -31.03 92.64 84.49
CA ALA A 291 -32.03 92.34 85.52
C ALA A 291 -31.64 92.84 86.92
N VAL A 292 -30.37 93.22 87.14
CA VAL A 292 -29.80 93.57 88.46
C VAL A 292 -29.42 95.06 88.59
N GLN A 293 -29.60 95.89 87.55
CA GLN A 293 -29.33 97.33 87.66
C GLN A 293 -30.61 98.21 87.66
N PRO A 294 -30.91 98.91 88.78
CA PRO A 294 -31.93 99.94 88.82
C PRO A 294 -31.39 101.29 88.30
N THR A 295 -32.24 101.92 87.48
CA THR A 295 -32.49 103.36 87.28
C THR A 295 -31.42 104.40 87.61
N GLY A 296 -31.10 105.21 86.60
CA GLY A 296 -30.55 106.57 86.67
C GLY A 296 -29.41 106.73 85.66
N GLY A 297 -29.48 107.51 84.59
CA GLY A 297 -30.35 108.61 84.18
C GLY A 297 -29.44 109.66 83.52
N GLU A 298 -29.65 109.90 82.21
CA GLU A 298 -29.29 111.09 81.39
C GLU A 298 -27.80 111.53 81.33
N GLU A 299 -27.21 112.07 80.28
CA GLU A 299 -27.53 112.45 78.89
C GLU A 299 -26.16 112.89 78.31
N THR A 300 -25.69 112.44 77.15
CA THR A 300 -25.54 113.24 75.90
C THR A 300 -24.27 112.76 75.17
N GLY A 301 -24.30 112.72 73.84
CA GLY A 301 -23.08 112.64 73.01
C GLY A 301 -23.16 111.67 71.85
N ILE A 302 -23.40 112.20 70.65
CA ILE A 302 -23.76 111.55 69.38
C ILE A 302 -22.57 110.82 68.69
N ASP A 303 -22.87 109.62 68.16
CA ASP A 303 -22.35 108.81 67.02
C ASP A 303 -21.20 109.35 66.13
N PRO A 304 -20.33 108.48 65.55
CA PRO A 304 -20.65 107.85 64.25
C PRO A 304 -19.94 106.52 63.90
N LEU A 305 -20.69 105.44 63.60
CA LEU A 305 -20.12 104.28 62.85
C LEU A 305 -21.18 103.49 62.05
N ILE A 306 -22.11 104.19 61.40
CA ILE A 306 -23.24 103.60 60.66
C ILE A 306 -22.95 103.30 59.16
N TYR A 307 -21.69 103.24 58.72
CA TYR A 307 -21.34 103.22 57.29
C TYR A 307 -20.31 102.19 56.80
N ILE A 308 -20.29 100.96 57.30
CA ILE A 308 -19.44 99.90 56.67
C ILE A 308 -20.21 98.57 56.52
N LEU A 309 -21.43 98.62 55.97
CA LEU A 309 -22.22 97.41 55.68
C LEU A 309 -22.64 97.14 54.22
N PRO A 310 -22.14 97.82 53.15
CA PRO A 310 -22.36 97.30 51.79
C PRO A 310 -21.10 97.06 50.94
N ALA A 311 -19.87 97.24 51.45
CA ALA A 311 -18.66 97.06 50.62
C ALA A 311 -18.07 95.63 50.61
N ALA A 312 -18.50 94.74 51.51
CA ALA A 312 -17.95 93.38 51.62
C ALA A 312 -18.66 92.34 50.71
N LEU A 313 -19.82 92.67 50.11
CA LEU A 313 -20.61 91.71 49.33
C LEU A 313 -20.20 91.58 47.85
N ALA A 314 -19.52 92.59 47.27
CA ALA A 314 -19.13 92.58 45.86
C ALA A 314 -17.88 91.71 45.58
N GLY A 315 -16.97 91.57 46.56
CA GLY A 315 -15.75 90.76 46.41
C GLY A 315 -16.00 89.25 46.43
N VAL A 316 -17.05 88.79 47.11
CA VAL A 316 -17.39 87.36 47.22
C VAL A 316 -17.99 86.80 45.93
N ILE A 317 -18.71 87.63 45.16
CA ILE A 317 -19.35 87.19 43.91
C ILE A 317 -18.31 87.03 42.77
N ILE A 318 -17.30 87.90 42.69
CA ILE A 318 -16.25 87.81 41.65
C ILE A 318 -15.34 86.58 41.86
N ALA A 319 -15.01 86.25 43.11
CA ALA A 319 -14.21 85.06 43.42
C ALA A 319 -14.93 83.74 43.11
N LEU A 320 -16.26 83.69 43.29
CA LEU A 320 -17.07 82.49 43.08
C LEU A 320 -17.30 82.20 41.58
N VAL A 321 -17.30 83.23 40.73
CA VAL A 321 -17.38 83.09 39.26
C VAL A 321 -16.06 82.60 38.66
N ILE A 322 -14.92 83.09 39.15
CA ILE A 322 -13.59 82.64 38.69
C ILE A 322 -13.35 81.17 39.09
N TYR A 323 -13.78 80.76 40.29
CA TYR A 323 -13.67 79.37 40.75
C TYR A 323 -14.54 78.39 39.94
N ARG A 324 -15.75 78.80 39.51
CA ARG A 324 -16.62 77.94 38.68
C ARG A 324 -16.14 77.79 37.24
N LYS A 325 -15.48 78.80 36.67
CA LYS A 325 -14.98 78.74 35.28
C LYS A 325 -13.76 77.81 35.14
N LYS A 326 -12.89 77.76 36.15
CA LYS A 326 -11.69 76.91 36.16
C LYS A 326 -12.00 75.41 36.33
N LYS A 327 -13.18 75.05 36.84
CA LYS A 327 -13.63 73.65 37.03
C LYS A 327 -14.36 73.06 35.80
N ALA A 328 -14.57 73.85 34.75
CA ALA A 328 -15.22 73.40 33.51
C ALA A 328 -14.23 73.18 32.35
N GLU A 329 -12.94 73.46 32.55
CA GLU A 329 -11.86 73.30 31.56
C GLU A 329 -10.81 72.25 31.99
N GLU A 330 -11.07 71.50 33.07
CA GLU A 330 -10.39 70.24 33.44
C GLU A 330 -11.40 69.09 33.39
#